data_AF-A0A537H1X3-F1
#
_entry.id   AF-A0A537H1X3-F1
#
_cell.length_a   1.000
_cell.length_b   1.000
_cell.length_c   1.000
_cell.angle_alpha   90.00
_cell.angle_beta   90.00
_cell.angle_gamma   90.00
#
_symmetry.space_group_name_H-M   'P 1'
#
loop_
_entity.id
_entity.type
_entity.pdbx_description
1 polymer ?
#
loop_
_entity_poly.entity_id
_entity_poly.type
_entity_poly.pdbx_seq_one_letter_code
_entity_poly.pdbx_strand_id
1 'polypeptide(L)'
;GDNLPKQHDLDSLRLLGTVGEPINPAAWQWYFDVIGHGRCPIVDTWWQTETGGIMISPSPRLGLVQLKAGSATFPLPGIEADVVDEKGKPLPPGEKGFLVIKR
;
A
#
# COMPACT_ATOMS: atom_id res chain seq x y z
N GLY A 1 7.66 7.53 -18.58
CA GLY A 1 7.13 8.89 -18.36
C GLY A 1 8.16 9.77 -17.68
N ASP A 2 9.43 9.66 -18.07
CA ASP A 2 10.54 9.98 -17.16
C ASP A 2 11.08 11.38 -17.38
N ASN A 3 10.78 11.96 -18.55
CA ASN A 3 11.38 13.21 -19.00
C ASN A 3 10.94 14.40 -18.16
N LEU A 4 9.70 14.42 -17.65
CA LEU A 4 9.20 15.51 -16.81
C LEU A 4 9.76 15.42 -15.39
N PRO A 5 9.69 14.28 -14.67
CA PRO A 5 10.31 14.17 -13.35
C PRO A 5 11.79 14.56 -13.32
N LYS A 6 12.56 14.16 -14.34
CA LYS A 6 14.00 14.45 -14.44
C LYS A 6 14.35 15.93 -14.59
N GLN A 7 13.38 16.79 -14.88
CA GLN A 7 13.58 18.24 -14.98
C GLN A 7 13.41 18.97 -13.63
N HIS A 8 13.02 18.25 -12.58
CA HIS A 8 12.74 18.82 -11.26
C HIS A 8 13.65 18.25 -10.19
N ASP A 9 13.96 19.07 -9.19
CA ASP A 9 14.59 18.62 -7.96
C ASP A 9 13.53 18.00 -7.04
N LEU A 10 13.65 16.70 -6.79
CA LEU A 10 12.75 15.90 -5.96
C LEU A 10 13.41 15.50 -4.63
N ASP A 11 14.57 16.05 -4.28
CA ASP A 11 15.36 15.63 -3.11
C ASP A 11 14.69 15.97 -1.78
N SER A 12 13.75 16.91 -1.78
CA SER A 12 12.92 17.23 -0.61
C SER A 12 11.92 16.13 -0.23
N LEU A 13 11.53 15.25 -1.16
CA LEU A 13 10.58 14.16 -0.90
C LEU A 13 11.15 13.18 0.13
N ARG A 14 10.29 12.61 0.96
CA ARG A 14 10.68 11.62 2.00
C ARG A 14 9.79 10.39 2.04
N LEU A 15 8.62 10.47 1.43
CA LEU A 15 7.57 9.46 1.45
C LEU A 15 6.74 9.66 0.18
N LEU A 16 6.35 8.57 -0.46
CA LEU A 16 5.44 8.57 -1.60
C LEU A 16 4.19 7.78 -1.23
N GLY A 17 3.03 8.11 -1.80
CA GLY A 17 1.76 7.46 -1.49
C GLY A 17 1.01 7.03 -2.74
N THR A 18 0.36 5.87 -2.70
CA THR A 18 -0.56 5.38 -3.73
C THR A 18 -1.90 5.07 -3.09
N VAL A 19 -2.99 5.30 -3.82
CA VAL A 19 -4.35 5.24 -3.26
C VAL A 19 -5.37 4.97 -4.35
N GLY A 20 -6.46 4.28 -3.99
CA GLY A 20 -7.67 4.15 -4.80
C GLY A 20 -7.74 2.87 -5.63
N GLU A 21 -6.67 2.50 -6.33
CA GLU A 21 -6.64 1.29 -7.17
C GLU A 21 -5.37 0.44 -6.94
N PRO A 22 -5.42 -0.87 -7.22
CA PRO A 22 -4.24 -1.72 -7.14
C PRO A 22 -3.13 -1.22 -8.06
N ILE A 23 -1.98 -0.88 -7.50
CA ILE A 23 -0.82 -0.47 -8.30
C ILE A 23 -0.10 -1.68 -8.91
N ASN A 24 0.10 -1.63 -10.22
CA ASN A 24 0.91 -2.63 -10.93
C ASN A 24 2.37 -2.61 -10.42
N PRO A 25 3.01 -3.77 -10.15
CA PRO A 25 4.42 -3.84 -9.74
C PRO A 25 5.40 -3.04 -10.60
N ALA A 26 5.20 -2.98 -11.92
CA ALA A 26 6.07 -2.20 -12.81
C ALA A 26 5.91 -0.68 -12.58
N ALA A 27 4.68 -0.22 -12.34
CA ALA A 27 4.39 1.17 -12.01
C ALA A 27 4.92 1.53 -10.61
N TRP A 28 4.79 0.61 -9.65
CA TRP A 28 5.35 0.77 -8.31
C TRP A 28 6.87 0.94 -8.36
N GLN A 29 7.57 0.07 -9.10
CA GLN A 29 9.03 0.12 -9.24
C GLN A 29 9.47 1.42 -9.92
N TRP A 30 8.79 1.81 -11.00
CA TRP A 30 9.05 3.08 -11.65
C TRP A 30 8.86 4.27 -10.71
N TYR A 31 7.80 4.27 -9.90
CA TYR A 31 7.52 5.34 -8.95
C TYR A 31 8.59 5.44 -7.87
N PHE A 32 9.07 4.30 -7.39
CA PHE A 32 10.15 4.20 -6.41
C PHE A 32 11.48 4.71 -6.97
N ASP A 33 11.84 4.29 -8.19
CA ASP A 33 13.14 4.63 -8.79
C ASP A 33 13.17 6.05 -9.34
N VAL A 34 12.14 6.45 -10.10
CA VAL A 34 12.14 7.71 -10.86
C VAL A 34 11.67 8.89 -10.03
N ILE A 35 10.63 8.72 -9.20
CA ILE A 35 10.13 9.82 -8.34
C ILE A 35 10.79 9.75 -6.97
N GLY A 36 10.93 8.55 -6.43
CA GLY A 36 11.48 8.33 -5.11
C GLY A 36 13.00 8.32 -5.04
N HIS A 37 13.70 8.38 -6.19
CA HIS A 37 15.16 8.25 -6.30
C HIS A 37 15.72 7.04 -5.53
N GLY A 38 14.94 5.95 -5.43
CA GLY A 38 15.29 4.74 -4.68
C GLY A 38 15.40 4.93 -3.16
N ARG A 39 14.98 6.08 -2.62
CA ARG A 39 15.12 6.45 -1.19
C ARG A 39 13.79 6.69 -0.49
N CYS A 40 12.74 7.08 -1.21
CA CYS A 40 11.43 7.34 -0.64
C CYS A 40 10.60 6.04 -0.55
N PRO A 41 10.23 5.55 0.65
CA PRO A 41 9.30 4.44 0.76
C PRO A 41 7.94 4.82 0.16
N ILE A 42 7.28 3.85 -0.47
CA ILE A 42 5.92 4.00 -1.00
C ILE A 42 4.93 3.41 0.00
N VAL A 43 4.02 4.24 0.49
CA VAL A 43 2.86 3.81 1.29
C VAL A 43 1.68 3.58 0.36
N ASP A 44 1.38 2.31 0.11
CA ASP A 44 0.18 1.91 -0.61
C ASP A 44 -1.00 1.87 0.37
N THR A 45 -2.03 2.68 0.12
CA THR A 45 -3.09 2.98 1.09
C THR A 45 -4.42 2.42 0.61
N TRP A 46 -4.81 1.26 1.13
CA TRP A 46 -6.11 0.67 0.84
C TRP A 46 -7.16 1.17 1.84
N TRP A 47 -8.26 1.70 1.31
CA TRP A 47 -9.45 2.14 2.03
C TRP A 47 -10.61 2.42 1.07
N GLN A 48 -11.78 2.73 1.62
CA GLN A 48 -12.99 3.09 0.89
C GLN A 48 -13.69 4.29 1.54
N THR A 49 -14.59 4.95 0.81
CA THR A 49 -15.40 6.07 1.32
C THR A 49 -16.08 5.72 2.65
N GLU A 50 -16.63 4.51 2.76
CA GLU A 50 -17.35 3.99 3.93
C GLU A 50 -16.46 3.84 5.16
N THR A 51 -15.15 3.67 4.96
CA THR A 51 -14.18 3.51 6.05
C THR A 51 -13.66 4.85 6.59
N GLY A 52 -13.89 5.95 5.86
CA GLY A 52 -13.51 7.31 6.27
C GLY A 52 -12.00 7.60 6.30
N GLY A 53 -11.13 6.59 6.17
CA GLY A 53 -9.68 6.76 6.18
C GLY A 53 -8.93 5.46 5.89
N ILE A 54 -7.60 5.54 5.90
CA ILE A 54 -6.69 4.45 5.52
C ILE A 54 -6.90 3.24 6.43
N MET A 55 -7.10 2.06 5.84
CA MET A 55 -7.33 0.83 6.61
C MET A 55 -6.11 -0.10 6.64
N ILE A 56 -5.52 -0.35 5.48
CA ILE A 56 -4.37 -1.25 5.33
C ILE A 56 -3.30 -0.47 4.59
N SER A 57 -2.13 -0.32 5.21
CA SER A 57 -1.02 0.43 4.62
C SER A 57 0.31 0.15 5.31
N PRO A 58 1.46 0.28 4.61
CA PRO A 58 2.74 0.21 5.26
C PRO A 58 2.89 1.35 6.25
N SER A 59 3.47 1.06 7.41
CA SER A 59 3.90 2.08 8.36
C SER A 59 5.42 2.07 8.48
N PRO A 60 6.14 2.84 7.64
CA PRO A 60 7.61 2.83 7.60
C PRO A 60 8.24 3.21 8.94
N ARG A 61 7.57 4.06 9.72
CA ARG A 61 8.06 4.50 11.04
C ARG A 61 7.78 3.53 12.19
N LEU A 62 6.86 2.58 12.01
CA LEU A 62 6.67 1.50 12.99
C LEU A 62 7.68 0.36 12.79
N GLY A 63 8.50 0.39 11.72
CA GLY A 63 9.55 -0.59 11.48
C GLY A 63 9.03 -1.99 11.10
N LEU A 64 7.75 -2.10 10.76
CA LEU A 64 7.04 -3.37 10.69
C LEU A 64 7.22 -4.14 9.37
N VAL A 65 7.74 -3.54 8.28
CA VAL A 65 7.56 -4.18 6.97
C VAL A 65 8.62 -3.87 5.91
N GLN A 66 9.12 -4.93 5.25
CA GLN A 66 9.72 -4.85 3.92
C GLN A 66 8.62 -4.62 2.87
N LEU A 67 8.75 -3.56 2.07
CA LEU A 67 7.75 -3.25 1.04
C LEU A 67 7.81 -4.28 -0.10
N LYS A 68 6.67 -4.87 -0.43
CA LYS A 68 6.48 -5.67 -1.63
C LYS A 68 5.66 -4.86 -2.62
N ALA A 69 6.18 -4.73 -3.85
CA ALA A 69 5.49 -4.01 -4.92
C ALA A 69 4.06 -4.54 -5.12
N GLY A 70 3.07 -3.65 -5.10
CA GLY A 70 1.65 -3.96 -5.25
C GLY A 70 0.97 -4.56 -4.01
N SER A 71 1.59 -4.50 -2.83
CA SER A 71 0.98 -4.92 -1.57
C SER A 71 0.73 -3.72 -0.65
N ALA A 72 -0.50 -3.61 -0.15
CA ALA A 72 -0.86 -2.68 0.93
C ALA A 72 -0.29 -3.08 2.32
N THR A 73 0.36 -4.24 2.42
CA THR A 73 0.99 -4.79 3.64
C THR A 73 0.01 -5.22 4.75
N PHE A 74 -0.02 -4.51 5.88
CA PHE A 74 -0.75 -4.91 7.09
C PHE A 74 -1.82 -3.87 7.48
N PRO A 75 -2.86 -4.30 8.22
CA PRO A 75 -3.82 -3.38 8.83
C PRO A 75 -3.14 -2.38 9.76
N LEU A 76 -3.63 -1.13 9.75
CA LEU A 76 -3.14 -0.11 10.68
C LEU A 76 -3.61 -0.39 12.12
N PRO A 77 -2.95 0.20 13.14
CA PRO A 77 -3.34 0.01 14.53
C PRO A 77 -4.82 0.32 14.78
N GLY A 78 -5.51 -0.60 15.46
CA GLY A 78 -6.94 -0.49 15.76
C GLY A 78 -7.85 -1.13 14.72
N ILE A 79 -7.31 -1.65 13.61
CA ILE A 79 -8.08 -2.29 12.54
C ILE A 79 -7.84 -3.78 12.56
N GLU A 80 -8.92 -4.55 12.68
CA GLU A 80 -8.89 -6.01 12.56
C GLU A 80 -9.45 -6.42 11.20
N ALA A 81 -8.56 -6.80 10.27
CA ALA A 81 -8.94 -7.29 8.95
C ALA A 81 -8.82 -8.82 8.86
N ASP A 82 -9.71 -9.45 8.10
CA ASP A 82 -9.71 -10.88 7.83
C ASP A 82 -10.08 -11.16 6.37
N VAL A 83 -9.72 -12.35 5.87
CA VAL A 83 -10.09 -12.83 4.54
C VAL A 83 -11.01 -14.04 4.70
N VAL A 84 -12.22 -13.96 4.15
CA VAL A 84 -13.24 -15.00 4.30
C VAL A 84 -13.69 -15.58 2.96
N ASP A 85 -14.23 -16.80 3.00
CA ASP A 85 -14.92 -17.41 1.86
C ASP A 85 -16.33 -16.83 1.64
N GLU A 86 -17.04 -17.32 0.62
CA GLU A 86 -18.43 -16.93 0.30
C GLU A 86 -19.43 -17.20 1.45
N LYS A 87 -19.07 -18.07 2.40
CA LYS A 87 -19.89 -18.43 3.57
C LYS A 87 -19.47 -17.64 4.82
N GLY A 88 -18.55 -16.69 4.69
CA GLY A 88 -18.04 -15.88 5.80
C GLY A 88 -17.08 -16.62 6.73
N LYS A 89 -16.51 -17.76 6.31
CA LYS A 89 -15.52 -18.49 7.12
C LYS A 89 -14.10 -17.98 6.82
N PRO A 90 -13.26 -17.73 7.85
CA PRO A 90 -11.87 -17.32 7.66
C PRO A 90 -11.06 -18.31 6.81
N LEU A 91 -10.23 -17.76 5.93
CA LEU A 91 -9.32 -18.50 5.06
C LEU A 91 -7.88 -18.46 5.61
N PRO A 92 -7.07 -19.52 5.39
CA PRO A 92 -5.68 -19.54 5.82
C PRO A 92 -4.80 -18.57 4.99
N PRO A 93 -3.61 -18.20 5.48
CA PRO A 93 -2.67 -17.35 4.75
C PRO A 93 -2.32 -17.89 3.36
N GLY A 94 -2.33 -17.02 2.35
CA GLY A 94 -2.02 -17.35 0.96
C GLY A 94 -3.24 -17.62 0.08
N GLU A 95 -4.41 -17.80 0.68
CA GLU A 95 -5.67 -17.95 -0.05
C GLU A 95 -6.30 -16.60 -0.42
N LYS A 96 -7.10 -16.60 -1.49
CA LYS A 96 -7.86 -15.43 -1.93
C LYS A 96 -9.32 -15.55 -1.49
N GLY A 97 -9.88 -14.45 -1.01
CA GLY A 97 -11.27 -14.38 -0.59
C GLY A 97 -11.75 -12.94 -0.46
N PHE A 98 -12.85 -12.74 0.26
CA PHE A 98 -13.41 -11.43 0.55
C PHE A 98 -12.71 -10.80 1.76
N LEU A 99 -12.25 -9.56 1.60
CA LEU A 99 -11.70 -8.78 2.69
C LEU A 99 -12.84 -8.25 3.57
N VAL A 100 -12.76 -8.51 4.87
CA VAL A 100 -13.72 -8.00 5.86
C VAL A 100 -12.97 -7.26 6.98
N ILE A 101 -13.61 -6.23 7.53
CA ILE A 101 -13.14 -5.53 8.73
C ILE A 101 -14.04 -5.94 9.89
N LYS A 102 -13.45 -6.57 10.91
CA LYS A 102 -14.15 -7.08 12.10
C LYS A 102 -14.30 -6.02 13.19
N ARG A 103 -13.29 -5.15 13.33
CA ARG A 103 -13.24 -4.08 14.33
C ARG A 103 -12.41 -2.92 13.82
#